data_AF-A0A6G4AUM1-F1
#
_entry.id   AF-A0A6G4AUM1-F1
#
_cell.length_a   1.000
_cell.length_b   1.000
_cell.length_c   1.000
_cell.angle_alpha   90.00
_cell.angle_beta   90.00
_cell.angle_gamma   90.00
#
_symmetry.space_group_name_H-M   'P 1'
#
loop_
_entity.id
_entity.type
_entity.pdbx_description
1 polymer ?
#
loop_
_entity_poly.entity_id
_entity_poly.type
_entity_poly.pdbx_seq_one_letter_code
_entity_poly.pdbx_strand_id
1 'polypeptide(L)'
;DSAGRQVLFALRFAALAGQGAGDLREIVVLEQRRPDGPFRAWTGLGTPETDPEHGRRVGCPAAVATPDGRVHLFVRTADKGLATRVRDAKGHWGPWQRLGGAEIQDGLTALLDAEGQVHVLAPGRDTVHHWAQEWAGGPVALRPPSGLPRPGGDQLGAAVAPDGTLALIYRTPTATVPAVHGETTLTVRHFEGYGAIAAHTVAEPSGRREAKTLLLVGRDLGGEVQVQYGTGPDAKPLRSPGHLTPVGAPALLADDGHQGVCVVGLSPDATPWIWRPRPTSRA
;
A
#
# COMPACT_ATOMS: atom_id res chain seq x y z
N ASP A 1 -8.99 -8.62 -8.83
CA ASP A 1 -8.43 -8.64 -10.19
C ASP A 1 -9.31 -7.76 -11.08
N SER A 2 -8.98 -7.60 -12.38
CA SER A 2 -9.76 -6.73 -13.27
C SER A 2 -11.19 -7.22 -13.54
N ALA A 3 -11.51 -8.47 -13.20
CA ALA A 3 -12.83 -9.06 -13.36
C ALA A 3 -13.72 -8.88 -12.11
N GLY A 4 -13.27 -8.14 -11.10
CA GLY A 4 -14.00 -7.90 -9.85
C GLY A 4 -13.91 -9.05 -8.84
N ARG A 5 -13.02 -10.04 -9.05
CA ARG A 5 -12.77 -11.08 -8.04
C ARG A 5 -11.77 -10.59 -7.01
N GLN A 6 -12.01 -10.88 -5.74
CA GLN A 6 -11.02 -10.65 -4.68
C GLN A 6 -9.90 -11.68 -4.76
N VAL A 7 -8.67 -11.21 -4.64
CA VAL A 7 -7.44 -12.01 -4.58
C VAL A 7 -6.65 -11.52 -3.39
N LEU A 8 -6.40 -12.39 -2.42
CA LEU A 8 -5.68 -12.07 -1.18
C LEU A 8 -4.33 -12.77 -1.19
N PHE A 9 -3.31 -12.06 -0.71
CA PHE A 9 -1.96 -12.58 -0.55
C PHE A 9 -1.56 -12.52 0.92
N ALA A 10 -0.81 -13.52 1.37
CA ALA A 10 -0.28 -13.55 2.73
C ALA A 10 1.06 -14.28 2.79
N LEU A 11 1.79 -14.03 3.88
CA LEU A 11 2.89 -14.89 4.31
C LEU A 11 2.36 -16.00 5.21
N ARG A 12 2.80 -17.23 4.97
CA ARG A 12 2.45 -18.41 5.78
C ARG A 12 3.70 -19.10 6.31
N PHE A 13 3.69 -19.52 7.56
CA PHE A 13 4.59 -20.57 8.04
C PHE A 13 4.07 -21.91 7.52
N ALA A 14 4.74 -22.47 6.52
CA ALA A 14 4.39 -23.73 5.86
C ALA A 14 4.88 -24.95 6.65
N ALA A 15 5.94 -24.78 7.43
CA ALA A 15 6.45 -25.76 8.39
C ALA A 15 7.02 -25.04 9.61
N LEU A 16 6.87 -25.63 10.80
CA LEU A 16 7.48 -25.18 12.04
C LEU A 16 8.27 -26.36 12.61
N ALA A 17 9.58 -26.31 12.51
CA ALA A 17 10.46 -27.35 13.05
C ALA A 17 11.24 -26.85 14.29
N GLY A 18 11.30 -25.53 14.54
CA GLY A 18 11.98 -24.95 15.70
C GLY A 18 13.51 -25.13 15.67
N GLN A 19 14.24 -24.49 16.59
CA GLN A 19 15.69 -24.68 16.81
C GLN A 19 16.58 -24.64 15.54
N GLY A 20 16.26 -23.77 14.57
CA GLY A 20 17.04 -23.64 13.33
C GLY A 20 16.80 -24.74 12.29
N ALA A 21 15.91 -25.70 12.55
CA ALA A 21 15.40 -26.59 11.52
C ALA A 21 14.47 -25.82 10.56
N GLY A 22 14.15 -26.43 9.41
CA GLY A 22 13.56 -25.78 8.22
C GLY A 22 12.15 -25.19 8.40
N ASP A 23 12.02 -24.15 9.22
CA ASP A 23 10.83 -23.31 9.25
C ASP A 23 10.66 -22.68 7.87
N LEU A 24 9.72 -23.20 7.09
CA LEU A 24 9.46 -22.71 5.75
C LEU A 24 8.47 -21.56 5.83
N ARG A 25 8.84 -20.41 5.27
CA ARG A 25 7.88 -19.37 4.92
C ARG A 25 7.60 -19.40 3.44
N GLU A 26 6.36 -19.14 3.08
CA GLU A 26 5.96 -19.00 1.68
C GLU A 26 4.93 -17.88 1.53
N ILE A 27 4.83 -17.36 0.31
CA ILE A 27 3.69 -16.56 -0.11
C ILE A 27 2.56 -17.51 -0.49
N VAL A 28 1.36 -17.20 -0.02
CA VAL A 28 0.13 -17.91 -0.39
C VAL A 28 -0.87 -16.96 -1.01
N VAL A 29 -1.76 -17.52 -1.83
CA VAL A 29 -2.85 -16.80 -2.47
C VAL A 29 -4.20 -17.44 -2.17
N LEU A 30 -5.22 -16.61 -1.98
CA LEU A 30 -6.63 -16.99 -1.84
C LEU A 30 -7.45 -16.23 -2.89
N GLU A 31 -8.10 -16.95 -3.81
CA GLU A 31 -8.83 -16.36 -4.93
C GLU A 31 -10.33 -16.67 -4.86
N GLN A 32 -11.17 -15.67 -5.11
CA GLN A 32 -12.60 -15.91 -5.36
C GLN A 32 -12.82 -16.71 -6.66
N ARG A 33 -13.81 -17.59 -6.67
CA ARG A 33 -14.22 -18.32 -7.89
C ARG A 33 -14.91 -17.42 -8.92
N ARG A 34 -15.68 -16.46 -8.42
CA ARG A 34 -16.44 -15.45 -9.15
C ARG A 34 -16.60 -14.22 -8.24
N PRO A 35 -16.87 -13.02 -8.78
CA PRO A 35 -17.16 -11.84 -7.97
C PRO A 35 -18.22 -12.14 -6.90
N ASP A 36 -17.97 -11.68 -5.68
CA ASP A 36 -18.81 -11.88 -4.49
C ASP A 36 -19.19 -13.35 -4.22
N GLY A 37 -18.34 -14.26 -4.68
CA GLY A 37 -18.51 -15.70 -4.53
C GLY A 37 -17.59 -16.29 -3.46
N PRO A 38 -17.69 -17.62 -3.26
CA PRO A 38 -16.79 -18.32 -2.35
C PRO A 38 -15.35 -18.29 -2.84
N PHE A 39 -14.43 -18.32 -1.88
CA PHE A 39 -13.01 -18.50 -2.14
C PHE A 39 -12.67 -19.95 -2.49
N ARG A 40 -11.57 -20.13 -3.22
CA ARG A 40 -10.85 -21.40 -3.34
C ARG A 40 -10.06 -21.68 -2.05
N ALA A 41 -9.41 -22.83 -1.97
CA ALA A 41 -8.44 -23.07 -0.90
C ALA A 41 -7.19 -22.19 -1.08
N TRP A 42 -6.50 -21.90 0.02
CA TRP A 42 -5.17 -21.27 -0.01
C TRP A 42 -4.22 -22.11 -0.86
N THR A 43 -3.54 -21.46 -1.80
CA THR A 43 -2.54 -22.10 -2.69
C THR A 43 -1.18 -21.49 -2.46
N GLY A 44 -0.14 -22.32 -2.38
CA GLY A 44 1.24 -21.88 -2.22
C GLY A 44 1.81 -21.29 -3.51
N LEU A 45 2.45 -20.13 -3.40
CA LEU A 45 3.26 -19.50 -4.44
C LEU A 45 4.76 -19.60 -4.13
N GLY A 46 5.15 -20.25 -3.01
CA GLY A 46 6.54 -20.36 -2.60
C GLY A 46 7.17 -19.00 -2.27
N THR A 47 8.47 -18.88 -2.45
CA THR A 47 9.24 -17.64 -2.28
C THR A 47 10.17 -17.41 -3.46
N PRO A 48 10.72 -16.20 -3.65
CA PRO A 48 11.82 -15.98 -4.58
C PRO A 48 13.16 -16.57 -4.11
N GLU A 49 13.22 -17.19 -2.91
CA GLU A 49 14.46 -17.70 -2.31
C GLU A 49 14.57 -19.21 -2.48
N THR A 50 15.80 -19.69 -2.66
CA THR A 50 16.08 -21.11 -2.92
C THR A 50 16.32 -21.92 -1.65
N ASP A 51 16.69 -21.27 -0.55
CA ASP A 51 16.91 -21.94 0.74
C ASP A 51 15.95 -21.43 1.84
N PRO A 52 15.66 -22.26 2.86
CA PRO A 52 14.72 -21.91 3.92
C PRO A 52 15.13 -20.70 4.77
N GLU A 53 16.42 -20.46 5.00
CA GLU A 53 16.89 -19.36 5.86
C GLU A 53 16.57 -18.02 5.22
N HIS A 54 16.93 -17.85 3.95
CA HIS A 54 16.58 -16.65 3.20
C HIS A 54 15.05 -16.54 3.04
N GLY A 55 14.35 -17.66 2.81
CA GLY A 55 12.88 -17.68 2.72
C GLY A 55 12.19 -17.06 3.94
N ARG A 56 12.75 -17.19 5.15
CA ARG A 56 12.20 -16.58 6.38
C ARG A 56 12.26 -15.06 6.39
N ARG A 57 13.14 -14.47 5.58
CA ARG A 57 13.43 -13.03 5.50
C ARG A 57 12.66 -12.33 4.37
N VAL A 58 11.80 -13.04 3.64
CA VAL A 58 10.92 -12.44 2.61
C VAL A 58 9.90 -11.51 3.28
N GLY A 59 9.75 -10.32 2.71
CA GLY A 59 8.86 -9.27 3.22
C GLY A 59 7.38 -9.48 2.89
N CYS A 60 6.54 -8.60 3.41
CA CYS A 60 5.09 -8.64 3.16
C CYS A 60 4.78 -8.46 1.66
N PRO A 61 3.80 -9.21 1.10
CA PRO A 61 3.42 -9.05 -0.29
C PRO A 61 2.67 -7.73 -0.54
N ALA A 62 3.02 -7.06 -1.63
CA ALA A 62 2.23 -5.99 -2.22
C ALA A 62 1.79 -6.42 -3.62
N ALA A 63 0.55 -6.12 -4.00
CA ALA A 63 0.02 -6.53 -5.29
C ALA A 63 -0.86 -5.48 -5.92
N VAL A 64 -0.90 -5.48 -7.24
CA VAL A 64 -1.78 -4.63 -8.05
C VAL A 64 -2.35 -5.43 -9.21
N ALA A 65 -3.63 -5.23 -9.51
CA ALA A 65 -4.28 -5.80 -10.69
C ALA A 65 -4.33 -4.75 -11.80
N THR A 66 -3.89 -5.10 -13.00
CA THR A 66 -3.85 -4.21 -14.16
C THR A 66 -5.10 -4.37 -15.03
N PRO A 67 -5.48 -3.35 -15.83
CA PRO A 67 -6.67 -3.41 -16.69
C PRO A 67 -6.68 -4.58 -17.69
N ASP A 68 -5.49 -5.01 -18.13
CA ASP A 68 -5.31 -6.16 -19.03
C ASP A 68 -5.51 -7.53 -18.36
N GLY A 69 -5.90 -7.55 -17.08
CA GLY A 69 -6.23 -8.74 -16.31
C GLY A 69 -5.05 -9.46 -15.67
N ARG A 70 -3.84 -8.90 -15.76
CA ARG A 70 -2.71 -9.40 -14.96
C ARG A 70 -2.81 -8.98 -13.50
N VAL A 71 -2.18 -9.76 -12.63
CA VAL A 71 -1.92 -9.38 -11.23
C VAL A 71 -0.42 -9.44 -11.01
N HIS A 72 0.17 -8.29 -10.72
CA HIS A 72 1.57 -8.18 -10.34
C HIS A 72 1.66 -8.31 -8.83
N LEU A 73 2.42 -9.31 -8.36
CA LEU A 73 2.77 -9.53 -6.97
C LEU A 73 4.24 -9.15 -6.77
N PHE A 74 4.53 -8.42 -5.71
CA PHE A 74 5.86 -7.97 -5.35
C PHE A 74 6.18 -8.33 -3.90
N VAL A 75 7.42 -8.70 -3.65
CA VAL A 75 7.94 -8.96 -2.31
C VAL A 75 9.37 -8.44 -2.19
N ARG A 76 9.74 -8.06 -0.97
CA ARG A 76 11.16 -7.87 -0.64
C ARG A 76 11.84 -9.24 -0.54
N THR A 77 13.00 -9.38 -1.18
CA THR A 77 13.86 -10.57 -1.07
C THR A 77 14.66 -10.56 0.24
N ALA A 78 15.24 -11.69 0.62
CA ALA A 78 16.10 -11.79 1.79
C ALA A 78 17.29 -10.82 1.73
N ASP A 79 17.84 -10.63 0.53
CA ASP A 79 18.94 -9.71 0.20
C ASP A 79 18.50 -8.25 0.06
N LYS A 80 17.30 -7.91 0.51
CA LYS A 80 16.75 -6.53 0.48
C LYS A 80 16.53 -5.99 -0.93
N GLY A 81 16.45 -6.83 -1.95
CA GLY A 81 16.01 -6.44 -3.29
C GLY A 81 14.51 -6.59 -3.47
N LEU A 82 14.02 -6.26 -4.67
CA LEU A 82 12.64 -6.50 -5.08
C LEU A 82 12.56 -7.74 -5.97
N ALA A 83 11.55 -8.59 -5.74
CA ALA A 83 11.16 -9.66 -6.64
C ALA A 83 9.68 -9.55 -7.00
N THR A 84 9.33 -10.04 -8.19
CA THR A 84 7.96 -10.08 -8.69
C THR A 84 7.56 -11.47 -9.13
N ARG A 85 6.25 -11.73 -9.06
CA ARG A 85 5.59 -12.86 -9.70
C ARG A 85 4.32 -12.33 -10.35
N VAL A 86 4.03 -12.76 -11.58
CA VAL A 86 2.87 -12.24 -12.33
C VAL A 86 1.88 -13.35 -12.60
N ARG A 87 0.62 -13.10 -12.29
CA ARG A 87 -0.51 -13.91 -12.74
C ARG A 87 -0.98 -13.36 -14.08
N ASP A 88 -1.02 -14.20 -15.10
CA ASP A 88 -1.56 -13.80 -16.39
C ASP A 88 -3.09 -13.62 -16.35
N ALA A 89 -3.67 -13.07 -17.43
CA ALA A 89 -5.12 -12.88 -17.55
C ALA A 89 -5.92 -14.20 -17.56
N LYS A 90 -5.27 -15.33 -17.88
CA LYS A 90 -5.87 -16.68 -17.85
C LYS A 90 -5.82 -17.31 -16.45
N GLY A 91 -5.11 -16.68 -15.52
CA GLY A 91 -4.96 -17.11 -14.14
C GLY A 91 -3.76 -17.99 -13.83
N HIS A 92 -2.81 -18.11 -14.75
CA HIS A 92 -1.56 -18.84 -14.51
C HIS A 92 -0.52 -17.93 -13.88
N TRP A 93 0.12 -18.43 -12.82
CA TRP A 93 1.25 -17.76 -12.18
C TRP A 93 2.55 -18.10 -12.90
N GLY A 94 3.23 -17.08 -13.43
CA GLY A 94 4.61 -17.20 -13.93
C GLY A 94 5.61 -17.50 -12.80
N PRO A 95 6.91 -17.67 -13.11
CA PRO A 95 7.94 -17.88 -12.10
C PRO A 95 8.21 -16.59 -11.30
N TRP A 96 8.89 -16.72 -10.16
CA TRP A 96 9.49 -15.57 -9.48
C TRP A 96 10.61 -14.98 -10.33
N GLN A 97 10.68 -13.65 -10.39
CA GLN A 97 11.71 -12.89 -11.10
C GLN A 97 12.29 -11.84 -10.16
N ARG A 98 13.61 -11.79 -10.00
CA ARG A 98 14.27 -10.74 -9.23
C ARG A 98 14.41 -9.49 -10.11
N LEU A 99 13.94 -8.35 -9.59
CA LEU A 99 14.07 -7.04 -10.23
C LEU A 99 15.33 -6.29 -9.74
N GLY A 100 15.77 -6.59 -8.51
CA GLY A 100 17.03 -6.10 -7.96
C GLY A 100 17.19 -4.57 -7.97
N GLY A 101 18.45 -4.13 -7.95
CA GLY A 101 18.85 -2.75 -8.25
C GLY A 101 18.84 -1.75 -7.07
N ALA A 102 18.26 -2.09 -5.92
CA ALA A 102 18.30 -1.24 -4.73
C ALA A 102 18.06 -2.03 -3.43
N GLU A 103 18.59 -1.52 -2.30
CA GLU A 103 18.34 -2.07 -0.97
C GLU A 103 17.13 -1.42 -0.29
N ILE A 104 16.12 -2.22 0.03
CA ILE A 104 14.85 -1.80 0.63
C ILE A 104 14.63 -2.46 2.01
N GLN A 105 13.82 -1.84 2.88
CA GLN A 105 13.57 -2.34 4.24
C GLN A 105 12.40 -3.33 4.32
N ASP A 106 11.17 -2.88 4.10
CA ASP A 106 9.90 -3.59 3.84
C ASP A 106 8.84 -2.49 3.64
N GLY A 107 7.54 -2.78 3.58
CA GLY A 107 6.50 -1.74 3.43
C GLY A 107 6.41 -1.24 1.99
N LEU A 108 6.34 -2.19 1.05
CA LEU A 108 6.11 -1.92 -0.37
C LEU A 108 4.75 -1.26 -0.59
N THR A 109 4.70 -0.29 -1.50
CA THR A 109 3.45 0.31 -1.99
C THR A 109 3.37 0.10 -3.49
N ALA A 110 2.39 -0.66 -3.96
CA ALA A 110 2.15 -0.94 -5.38
C ALA A 110 0.82 -0.30 -5.81
N LEU A 111 0.83 0.41 -6.93
CA LEU A 111 -0.33 1.11 -7.47
C LEU A 111 -0.25 1.25 -8.99
N LEU A 112 -1.35 1.70 -9.60
CA LEU A 112 -1.39 2.11 -11.00
C LEU A 112 -1.38 3.63 -11.11
N ASP A 113 -0.78 4.15 -12.17
CA ASP A 113 -1.00 5.52 -12.61
C ASP A 113 -2.31 5.66 -13.44
N ALA A 114 -2.58 6.85 -13.97
CA ALA A 114 -3.76 7.12 -14.79
C ALA A 114 -3.74 6.36 -16.13
N GLU A 115 -2.55 6.03 -16.63
CA GLU A 115 -2.29 5.28 -17.85
C GLU A 115 -2.35 3.75 -17.65
N GLY A 116 -2.55 3.29 -16.41
CA GLY A 116 -2.61 1.87 -16.06
C GLY A 116 -1.23 1.19 -15.98
N GLN A 117 -0.16 1.96 -15.90
CA GLN A 117 1.21 1.49 -15.67
C GLN A 117 1.39 1.11 -14.20
N VAL A 118 2.15 0.05 -13.95
CA VAL A 118 2.46 -0.39 -12.58
C VAL A 118 3.60 0.44 -11.99
N HIS A 119 3.40 0.96 -10.79
CA HIS A 119 4.41 1.63 -9.96
C HIS A 119 4.59 0.84 -8.66
N VAL A 120 5.85 0.67 -8.24
CA VAL A 120 6.21 0.08 -6.95
C VAL A 120 7.19 0.99 -6.24
N LEU A 121 6.82 1.42 -5.04
CA LEU A 121 7.61 2.29 -4.18
C LEU A 121 8.04 1.51 -2.94
N ALA A 122 9.26 1.74 -2.50
CA ALA A 122 9.80 1.07 -1.33
C ALA A 122 10.70 2.00 -0.50
N PRO A 123 10.58 1.99 0.84
CA PRO A 123 11.50 2.72 1.69
C PRO A 123 12.88 2.04 1.68
N GLY A 124 13.88 2.77 1.24
CA GLY A 124 15.29 2.41 1.32
C GLY A 124 15.97 2.96 2.57
N ARG A 125 17.25 2.63 2.73
CA ARG A 125 18.07 3.15 3.83
C ARG A 125 18.33 4.66 3.69
N ASP A 126 18.46 5.13 2.46
CA ASP A 126 18.94 6.45 2.08
C ASP A 126 17.87 7.28 1.36
N THR A 127 17.02 6.65 0.55
CA THR A 127 15.96 7.31 -0.20
C THR A 127 14.73 6.39 -0.37
N VAL A 128 13.73 6.85 -1.12
CA VAL A 128 12.66 5.99 -1.62
C VAL A 128 13.07 5.45 -2.98
N HIS A 129 13.02 4.14 -3.16
CA HIS A 129 13.27 3.50 -4.46
C HIS A 129 11.96 3.29 -5.22
N HIS A 130 12.03 3.42 -6.54
CA HIS A 130 10.87 3.38 -7.43
C HIS A 130 11.14 2.44 -8.61
N TRP A 131 10.26 1.47 -8.81
CA TRP A 131 10.19 0.68 -10.03
C TRP A 131 8.90 1.03 -10.77
N ALA A 132 8.95 1.11 -12.09
CA ALA A 132 7.77 1.39 -12.90
C ALA A 132 7.81 0.64 -14.23
N GLN A 133 6.64 0.49 -14.85
CA GLN A 133 6.57 0.24 -16.28
C GLN A 133 6.87 1.52 -17.06
N GLU A 134 7.38 1.40 -18.29
CA GLU A 134 7.52 2.52 -19.22
C GLU A 134 6.25 2.74 -20.07
N TRP A 135 5.51 1.66 -20.28
CA TRP A 135 4.20 1.66 -20.94
C TRP A 135 3.31 0.60 -20.28
N ALA A 136 1.99 0.78 -20.37
CA ALA A 136 1.04 -0.15 -19.78
C ALA A 136 1.31 -1.58 -20.26
N GLY A 137 1.56 -2.47 -19.30
CA GLY A 137 1.81 -3.87 -19.58
C GLY A 137 3.25 -4.25 -19.99
N GLY A 138 4.18 -3.29 -20.02
CA GLY A 138 5.61 -3.53 -20.17
C GLY A 138 6.26 -4.20 -18.94
N PRO A 139 7.59 -4.41 -18.95
CA PRO A 139 8.31 -4.87 -17.78
C PRO A 139 8.35 -3.79 -16.69
N VAL A 140 8.36 -4.20 -15.42
CA VAL A 140 8.59 -3.30 -14.29
C VAL A 140 10.10 -3.23 -14.06
N ALA A 141 10.68 -2.03 -14.15
CA ALA A 141 12.12 -1.81 -14.04
C ALA A 141 12.44 -0.69 -13.04
N LEU A 142 13.63 -0.74 -12.44
CA LEU A 142 14.10 0.29 -11.51
C LEU A 142 14.23 1.63 -12.25
N ARG A 143 13.70 2.69 -11.64
CA ARG A 143 13.85 4.07 -12.13
C ARG A 143 15.10 4.72 -11.53
N PRO A 144 15.72 5.68 -12.24
CA PRO A 144 16.80 6.48 -11.68
C PRO A 144 16.38 7.13 -10.35
N PRO A 145 17.30 7.29 -9.37
CA PRO A 145 16.99 7.92 -8.11
C PRO A 145 16.40 9.32 -8.30
N SER A 146 15.28 9.61 -7.62
CA SER A 146 14.57 10.89 -7.70
C SER A 146 15.06 11.94 -6.69
N GLY A 147 16.08 11.62 -5.89
CA GLY A 147 16.61 12.54 -4.86
C GLY A 147 15.66 12.76 -3.67
N LEU A 148 14.68 11.87 -3.49
CA LEU A 148 13.71 11.95 -2.39
C LEU A 148 14.42 11.84 -1.02
N PRO A 149 13.98 12.61 0.00
CA PRO A 149 14.51 12.50 1.35
C PRO A 149 14.36 11.08 1.91
N ARG A 150 15.29 10.70 2.79
CA ARG A 150 15.23 9.42 3.50
C ARG A 150 13.86 9.25 4.20
N PRO A 151 13.15 8.12 4.00
CA PRO A 151 11.91 7.84 4.71
C PRO A 151 12.16 7.35 6.15
N GLY A 152 11.16 7.52 7.01
CA GLY A 152 11.20 7.15 8.43
C GLY A 152 11.13 5.64 8.71
N GLY A 153 10.84 4.81 7.71
CA GLY A 153 10.84 3.34 7.80
C GLY A 153 9.45 2.68 7.76
N ASP A 154 8.37 3.46 7.87
CA ASP A 154 7.00 2.98 7.68
C ASP A 154 6.66 2.80 6.19
N GLN A 155 5.58 2.04 5.89
CA GLN A 155 5.00 1.98 4.55
C GLN A 155 4.61 3.39 4.08
N LEU A 156 4.96 3.69 2.82
CA LEU A 156 4.74 4.99 2.20
C LEU A 156 3.28 5.10 1.73
N GLY A 157 2.63 6.24 2.00
CA GLY A 157 1.38 6.58 1.32
C GLY A 157 1.67 6.97 -0.12
N ALA A 158 0.88 6.48 -1.08
CA ALA A 158 1.00 6.90 -2.47
C ALA A 158 -0.36 6.89 -3.16
N ALA A 159 -0.62 7.90 -4.00
CA ALA A 159 -1.82 8.00 -4.81
C ALA A 159 -1.54 8.84 -6.07
N VAL A 160 -2.37 8.67 -7.10
CA VAL A 160 -2.37 9.53 -8.28
C VAL A 160 -3.12 10.81 -7.95
N ALA A 161 -2.42 11.92 -7.75
CA ALA A 161 -2.99 13.21 -7.42
C ALA A 161 -3.97 13.70 -8.51
N PRO A 162 -4.85 14.68 -8.20
CA PRO A 162 -5.83 15.19 -9.16
C PRO A 162 -5.26 15.73 -10.47
N ASP A 163 -3.98 16.15 -10.46
CA ASP A 163 -3.24 16.59 -11.66
C ASP A 163 -2.67 15.43 -12.50
N GLY A 164 -2.91 14.18 -12.10
CA GLY A 164 -2.40 12.98 -12.76
C GLY A 164 -1.01 12.54 -12.30
N THR A 165 -0.33 13.32 -11.46
CA THR A 165 1.02 12.99 -10.99
C THR A 165 0.99 12.00 -9.83
N LEU A 166 2.07 11.24 -9.65
CA LEU A 166 2.21 10.37 -8.49
C LEU A 166 2.62 11.18 -7.26
N ALA A 167 1.76 11.21 -6.24
CA ALA A 167 2.05 11.85 -4.96
C ALA A 167 2.49 10.80 -3.94
N LEU A 168 3.64 11.04 -3.29
CA LEU A 168 4.18 10.20 -2.22
C LEU A 168 4.06 10.93 -0.89
N ILE A 169 3.51 10.28 0.14
CA ILE A 169 3.26 10.87 1.45
C ILE A 169 3.97 10.05 2.50
N TYR A 170 4.98 10.64 3.13
CA TYR A 170 5.71 9.99 4.21
C TYR A 170 6.38 11.00 5.15
N ARG A 171 6.89 10.48 6.26
CA ARG A 171 7.68 11.23 7.24
C ARG A 171 9.15 10.89 7.05
N THR A 172 10.02 11.88 7.15
CA THR A 172 11.46 11.65 7.32
C THR A 172 11.74 11.14 8.75
N PRO A 173 12.94 10.57 9.02
CA PRO A 173 13.32 10.22 10.38
C PRO A 173 13.08 11.38 11.36
N THR A 174 12.54 11.05 12.54
CA THR A 174 12.16 11.96 13.64
C THR A 174 11.02 12.96 13.38
N ALA A 175 10.55 13.10 12.14
CA ALA A 175 9.42 13.96 11.82
C ALA A 175 8.09 13.36 12.34
N THR A 176 7.24 14.21 12.92
CA THR A 176 5.86 13.88 13.31
C THR A 176 4.86 14.26 12.22
N VAL A 177 5.20 15.25 11.40
CA VAL A 177 4.37 15.76 10.29
C VAL A 177 4.88 15.17 8.98
N PRO A 178 4.04 14.54 8.15
CA PRO A 178 4.45 14.07 6.84
C PRO A 178 4.52 15.21 5.82
N ALA A 179 5.25 14.95 4.73
CA ALA A 179 5.22 15.77 3.54
C ALA A 179 4.68 14.95 2.36
N VAL A 180 4.03 15.65 1.44
CA VAL A 180 3.74 15.16 0.09
C VAL A 180 4.92 15.51 -0.80
N HIS A 181 5.41 14.53 -1.53
CA HIS A 181 6.48 14.66 -2.50
C HIS A 181 5.92 14.33 -3.89
N GLY A 182 5.97 15.32 -4.78
CA GLY A 182 5.71 15.21 -6.22
C GLY A 182 6.75 16.07 -6.96
N GLU A 183 6.31 16.93 -7.88
CA GLU A 183 7.19 17.96 -8.47
C GLU A 183 7.73 18.94 -7.42
N THR A 184 6.91 19.23 -6.42
CA THR A 184 7.27 20.04 -5.25
C THR A 184 7.03 19.24 -3.97
N THR A 185 7.67 19.68 -2.88
CA THR A 185 7.44 19.10 -1.56
C THR A 185 6.56 20.03 -0.73
N LEU A 186 5.49 19.50 -0.17
CA LEU A 186 4.52 20.23 0.66
C LEU A 186 4.33 19.53 2.01
N THR A 187 4.56 20.24 3.11
CA THR A 187 4.28 19.72 4.46
C THR A 187 2.79 19.69 4.75
N VAL A 188 2.27 18.54 5.21
CA VAL A 188 0.86 18.36 5.59
C VAL A 188 0.67 18.79 7.05
N ARG A 189 0.75 20.09 7.31
CA ARG A 189 0.96 20.74 8.63
C ARG A 189 0.07 20.22 9.78
N HIS A 190 -1.15 19.80 9.48
CA HIS A 190 -2.12 19.40 10.50
C HIS A 190 -2.21 17.89 10.72
N PHE A 191 -1.44 17.09 9.99
CA PHE A 191 -1.48 15.63 10.02
C PHE A 191 -0.35 15.02 10.86
N GLU A 192 -0.21 15.47 12.11
CA GLU A 192 0.81 14.97 13.04
C GLU A 192 0.52 13.54 13.49
N GLY A 193 1.55 12.70 13.62
CA GLY A 193 1.43 11.35 14.19
C GLY A 193 2.57 10.41 13.78
N TYR A 194 2.36 9.11 13.96
CA TYR A 194 3.36 8.06 13.64
C TYR A 194 2.75 6.82 12.98
N GLY A 195 3.59 6.03 12.31
CA GLY A 195 3.19 4.83 11.58
C GLY A 195 2.82 5.10 10.12
N ALA A 196 2.45 4.03 9.42
CA ALA A 196 2.06 4.08 8.01
C ALA A 196 0.92 5.09 7.74
N ILE A 197 0.98 5.68 6.56
CA ILE A 197 -0.04 6.59 6.03
C ILE A 197 -0.63 5.94 4.79
N ALA A 198 -1.94 5.74 4.76
CA ALA A 198 -2.65 5.40 3.54
C ALA A 198 -3.06 6.69 2.81
N ALA A 199 -2.95 6.69 1.49
CA ALA A 199 -3.36 7.82 0.66
C ALA A 199 -4.19 7.32 -0.52
N HIS A 200 -5.30 7.99 -0.81
CA HIS A 200 -6.16 7.70 -1.96
C HIS A 200 -6.62 9.00 -2.59
N THR A 201 -6.95 8.96 -3.88
CA THR A 201 -7.63 10.07 -4.54
C THR A 201 -9.11 9.81 -4.54
N VAL A 202 -9.89 10.77 -4.06
CA VAL A 202 -11.34 10.67 -3.86
C VAL A 202 -12.04 11.90 -4.41
N ALA A 203 -13.35 11.80 -4.66
CA ALA A 203 -14.17 12.96 -4.96
C ALA A 203 -14.11 13.98 -3.80
N GLU A 204 -14.05 15.27 -4.14
CA GLU A 204 -14.04 16.33 -3.16
C GLU A 204 -15.37 16.40 -2.39
N PRO A 205 -15.30 16.49 -1.06
CA PRO A 205 -16.46 16.76 -0.23
C PRO A 205 -17.24 18.04 -0.51
N SER A 206 -16.58 19.05 -1.08
CA SER A 206 -17.06 20.43 -1.22
C SER A 206 -18.29 20.56 -2.14
N GLY A 207 -18.71 19.47 -2.78
CA GLY A 207 -19.91 19.40 -3.61
C GLY A 207 -19.74 19.96 -5.01
N ARG A 208 -18.54 20.42 -5.38
CA ARG A 208 -18.21 20.71 -6.78
C ARG A 208 -18.12 19.39 -7.53
N ARG A 209 -19.07 19.16 -8.45
CA ARG A 209 -19.12 17.98 -9.30
C ARG A 209 -17.74 17.78 -9.96
N GLU A 210 -17.20 16.57 -9.87
CA GLU A 210 -15.96 16.12 -10.53
C GLU A 210 -14.62 16.61 -9.93
N ALA A 211 -14.62 17.52 -8.94
CA ALA A 211 -13.38 17.87 -8.25
C ALA A 211 -12.86 16.65 -7.45
N LYS A 212 -11.55 16.39 -7.54
CA LYS A 212 -10.88 15.30 -6.80
C LYS A 212 -9.86 15.87 -5.83
N THR A 213 -9.62 15.16 -4.74
CA THR A 213 -8.60 15.52 -3.73
C THR A 213 -7.91 14.29 -3.17
N LEU A 214 -6.75 14.49 -2.55
CA LEU A 214 -6.08 13.45 -1.79
C LEU A 214 -6.78 13.25 -0.44
N LEU A 215 -6.96 12.00 -0.05
CA LEU A 215 -7.45 11.58 1.25
C LEU A 215 -6.35 10.81 1.97
N LEU A 216 -5.96 11.30 3.14
CA LEU A 216 -4.95 10.67 3.98
C LEU A 216 -5.59 10.01 5.18
N VAL A 217 -5.13 8.81 5.54
CA VAL A 217 -5.52 8.10 6.75
C VAL A 217 -4.28 7.64 7.50
N GLY A 218 -4.28 7.83 8.80
CA GLY A 218 -3.16 7.45 9.66
C GLY A 218 -3.55 7.54 11.12
N ARG A 219 -2.55 7.48 11.99
CA ARG A 219 -2.71 7.70 13.43
C ARG A 219 -2.14 9.04 13.82
N ASP A 220 -2.68 9.63 14.88
CA ASP A 220 -2.12 10.83 15.47
C ASP A 220 -1.11 10.54 16.58
N LEU A 221 -0.68 11.60 17.28
CA LEU A 221 0.26 11.49 18.40
C LEU A 221 -0.32 10.75 19.61
N GLY A 222 -1.65 10.74 19.77
CA GLY A 222 -2.35 9.94 20.76
C GLY A 222 -2.58 8.48 20.32
N GLY A 223 -2.25 8.16 19.06
CA GLY A 223 -2.47 6.85 18.45
C GLY A 223 -3.88 6.68 17.88
N GLU A 224 -4.75 7.68 17.97
CA GLU A 224 -6.11 7.62 17.43
C GLU A 224 -6.10 7.76 15.91
N VAL A 225 -7.10 7.14 15.25
CA VAL A 225 -7.28 7.27 13.81
C VAL A 225 -7.67 8.69 13.42
N GLN A 226 -7.06 9.18 12.35
CA GLN A 226 -7.35 10.47 11.75
C GLN A 226 -7.44 10.37 10.24
N VAL A 227 -8.31 11.20 9.66
CA VAL A 227 -8.55 11.27 8.22
C VAL A 227 -8.45 12.72 7.78
N GLN A 228 -7.72 13.05 6.72
CA GLN A 228 -7.66 14.42 6.20
C GLN A 228 -7.94 14.44 4.70
N TYR A 229 -8.88 15.29 4.30
CA TYR A 229 -9.14 15.61 2.89
C TYR A 229 -8.28 16.79 2.49
N GLY A 230 -7.57 16.67 1.36
CA GLY A 230 -6.64 17.67 0.88
C GLY A 230 -5.35 17.77 1.69
N THR A 231 -4.34 18.35 1.05
CA THR A 231 -3.00 18.56 1.62
C THR A 231 -2.64 20.03 1.74
N GLY A 232 -3.55 20.91 1.30
CA GLY A 232 -3.40 22.36 1.36
C GLY A 232 -3.30 22.90 2.80
N PRO A 233 -2.87 24.17 2.96
CA PRO A 233 -2.60 24.76 4.26
C PRO A 233 -3.81 24.83 5.19
N ASP A 234 -5.01 24.92 4.64
CA ASP A 234 -6.25 25.03 5.41
C ASP A 234 -6.87 23.66 5.76
N ALA A 235 -6.41 22.58 5.12
CA ALA A 235 -6.94 21.24 5.34
C ALA A 235 -6.67 20.76 6.78
N LYS A 236 -7.72 20.29 7.46
CA LYS A 236 -7.65 19.78 8.84
C LYS A 236 -8.03 18.30 8.91
N PRO A 237 -7.38 17.51 9.78
CA PRO A 237 -7.80 16.15 10.02
C PRO A 237 -9.15 16.11 10.75
N LEU A 238 -10.03 15.24 10.28
CA LEU A 238 -11.18 14.72 10.99
C LEU A 238 -10.71 13.70 12.03
N ARG A 239 -11.34 13.74 13.21
CA ARG A 239 -11.17 12.77 14.28
C ARG A 239 -12.38 11.83 14.32
N SER A 240 -12.15 10.57 14.66
CA SER A 240 -13.24 9.61 14.80
C SER A 240 -14.12 9.93 16.02
N PRO A 241 -15.47 9.86 15.89
CA PRO A 241 -16.34 9.89 17.06
C PRO A 241 -15.99 8.70 17.97
N GLY A 242 -15.67 8.98 19.24
CA GLY A 242 -15.32 7.94 20.22
C GLY A 242 -13.84 7.54 20.27
N HIS A 243 -12.93 8.33 19.69
CA HIS A 243 -11.48 8.19 19.91
C HIS A 243 -10.94 6.79 19.54
N LEU A 244 -11.28 6.31 18.34
CA LEU A 244 -10.90 4.97 17.90
C LEU A 244 -9.39 4.84 17.75
N THR A 245 -8.78 3.92 18.50
CA THR A 245 -7.34 3.62 18.46
C THR A 245 -7.08 2.31 17.70
N PRO A 246 -6.57 2.34 16.46
CA PRO A 246 -6.24 1.13 15.73
C PRO A 246 -4.98 0.43 16.28
N VAL A 247 -5.05 -0.91 16.35
CA VAL A 247 -3.86 -1.78 16.36
C VAL A 247 -3.31 -1.84 14.93
N GLY A 248 -2.07 -1.38 14.75
CA GLY A 248 -1.44 -1.32 13.43
C GLY A 248 -1.99 -0.18 12.56
N ALA A 249 -1.90 -0.34 11.24
CA ALA A 249 -2.38 0.64 10.28
C ALA A 249 -3.89 0.44 10.00
N PRO A 250 -4.73 1.47 10.12
CA PRO A 250 -6.12 1.40 9.67
C PRO A 250 -6.17 1.27 8.13
N ALA A 251 -7.15 0.54 7.62
CA ALA A 251 -7.39 0.39 6.19
C ALA A 251 -8.41 1.42 5.69
N LEU A 252 -8.13 2.01 4.53
CA LEU A 252 -9.03 2.93 3.85
C LEU A 252 -9.69 2.23 2.66
N LEU A 253 -11.01 2.27 2.61
CA LEU A 253 -11.82 1.93 1.45
C LEU A 253 -12.46 3.22 0.92
N ALA A 254 -12.09 3.62 -0.28
CA ALA A 254 -12.72 4.72 -0.99
C ALA A 254 -13.31 4.18 -2.29
N ASP A 255 -14.61 4.35 -2.46
CA ASP A 255 -15.34 4.05 -3.69
C ASP A 255 -15.94 5.38 -4.20
N ASP A 256 -15.85 5.61 -5.51
CA ASP A 256 -16.50 6.74 -6.19
C ASP A 256 -18.04 6.55 -6.27
N GLY A 257 -18.55 5.38 -5.85
CA GLY A 257 -19.96 5.03 -5.75
C GLY A 257 -20.68 5.41 -4.43
N HIS A 258 -21.84 4.77 -4.17
CA HIS A 258 -22.76 5.12 -3.08
C HIS A 258 -22.25 4.90 -1.65
N GLN A 259 -21.19 4.10 -1.45
CA GLN A 259 -20.73 3.77 -0.10
C GLN A 259 -19.84 4.84 0.53
N GLY A 260 -19.29 5.76 -0.28
CA GLY A 260 -18.39 6.81 0.15
C GLY A 260 -17.11 6.28 0.79
N VAL A 261 -16.47 7.12 1.60
CA VAL A 261 -15.22 6.79 2.30
C VAL A 261 -15.52 5.99 3.58
N CYS A 262 -14.83 4.87 3.75
CA CYS A 262 -14.85 4.03 4.94
C CYS A 262 -13.44 3.77 5.46
N VAL A 263 -13.24 3.89 6.76
CA VAL A 263 -12.00 3.49 7.45
C VAL A 263 -12.32 2.32 8.34
N VAL A 264 -11.52 1.26 8.24
CA VAL A 264 -11.67 0.02 9.01
C VAL A 264 -10.43 -0.19 9.85
N GLY A 265 -10.62 -0.63 11.09
CA GLY A 265 -9.51 -0.97 11.96
C GLY A 265 -9.92 -2.00 13.01
N LEU A 266 -8.94 -2.34 13.84
CA LEU A 266 -9.09 -3.24 14.96
C LEU A 266 -8.71 -2.49 16.23
N SER A 267 -9.55 -2.52 17.25
CA SER A 267 -9.24 -1.95 18.56
C SER A 267 -8.24 -2.81 19.35
N PRO A 268 -7.61 -2.30 20.42
CA PRO A 268 -6.66 -3.07 21.26
C PRO A 268 -7.26 -4.31 21.91
N ASP A 269 -8.59 -4.35 22.07
CA ASP A 269 -9.37 -5.50 22.55
C ASP A 269 -9.72 -6.52 21.44
N ALA A 270 -9.13 -6.36 20.25
CA ALA A 270 -9.40 -7.13 19.04
C ALA A 270 -10.84 -6.99 18.49
N THR A 271 -11.58 -5.94 18.86
CA THR A 271 -12.88 -5.65 18.28
C THR A 271 -12.72 -4.88 16.96
N PRO A 272 -13.27 -5.36 15.82
CA PRO A 272 -13.24 -4.62 14.57
C PRO A 272 -14.21 -3.45 14.61
N TRP A 273 -13.84 -2.35 13.98
CA TRP A 273 -14.69 -1.17 13.84
C TRP A 273 -14.66 -0.61 12.42
N ILE A 274 -15.72 0.11 12.07
CA ILE A 274 -15.86 0.82 10.81
C ILE A 274 -16.25 2.26 11.13
N TRP A 275 -15.46 3.21 10.65
CA TRP A 275 -15.75 4.63 10.71
C TRP A 275 -16.00 5.17 9.31
N ARG A 276 -17.10 5.90 9.12
CA ARG A 276 -17.43 6.60 7.87
C ARG A 276 -17.21 8.09 8.08
N PRO A 277 -16.01 8.64 7.79
CA PRO A 277 -15.75 10.06 7.98
C PRO A 277 -16.71 10.87 7.11
N ARG A 278 -17.42 11.80 7.76
CA ARG A 278 -18.23 12.79 7.06
C ARG A 278 -17.47 14.10 7.06
N PRO A 279 -17.18 14.66 5.89
CA PRO A 279 -16.69 16.02 5.80
C PRO A 279 -17.71 16.94 6.47
N THR A 280 -17.28 17.72 7.45
CA THR A 280 -18.13 18.78 7.99
C THR A 280 -17.95 20.01 7.11
N SER A 281 -18.92 20.93 7.09
CA SER A 281 -18.88 22.17 6.28
C SER A 281 -17.71 23.13 6.60
N ARG A 282 -16.77 22.72 7.47
CA ARG A 282 -15.59 23.46 7.93
C ARG A 282 -14.28 22.69 7.75
N ALA A 283 -14.31 21.54 7.08
CA ALA A 283 -13.12 20.74 6.78
C ALA A 283 -12.60 21.02 5.37
#